data_AF-A0A914LT60-F1
#
_entry.id   AF-A0A914LT60-F1
#
_cell.length_a   1.000
_cell.length_b   1.000
_cell.length_c   1.000
_cell.angle_alpha   90.00
_cell.angle_beta   90.00
_cell.angle_gamma   90.00
#
_symmetry.space_group_name_H-M   'P 1'
#
loop_
_entity.id
_entity.type
_entity.pdbx_description
1 polymer ?
#
loop_
_entity_poly.entity_id
_entity_poly.type
_entity_poly.pdbx_seq_one_letter_code
_entity_poly.pdbx_strand_id
1 'polypeptide(L)'
;MVSPISVSPIHHSIEPTQLHSHCTSDFSLSWIPSARYSIVDQPNFGVVECLREDIENKQINKNKKWIVCSTFTQNEINSLNVRYRHTKNSNIPLPPRSDDFDFQVYCSDTASLVQVLQIDFITLSIRVFVQEQLTLNQTDQAQIGRRNMLATVFPQQFSSDQLYFHILEAPKLGMLLRLVQETGRHRRVGVSSNITQQQIDEGLFFYKLHFAPFSVLNDFFTFRLLTPAGASEEIFRFDIVYLPGGGIGDIRLRNNTLIVEEGGVQGITNGTLWLEAADGSRRFTFRVILPPMNGILFLLDKNGDNKEKKILDFDDNFYSDNILENNLFYEHFGDKSSWDRLFLLAESEMRDPGGGKGHTPVPFFLSIAIVGKNTRQPQLLQKMYGGNNLEIKVKYSKIYKNN
;
A
#
# COMPACT_ATOMS: atom_id res chain seq x y z
N MET A 1 11.75 -18.30 -21.19
CA MET A 1 12.73 -17.87 -20.18
C MET A 1 13.96 -18.72 -20.38
N VAL A 2 15.12 -18.10 -20.53
CA VAL A 2 16.39 -18.82 -20.65
C VAL A 2 16.83 -19.14 -19.23
N SER A 3 16.72 -20.39 -18.80
CA SER A 3 17.25 -20.81 -17.51
C SER A 3 18.79 -20.87 -17.61
N PRO A 4 19.53 -20.36 -16.63
CA PRO A 4 20.97 -20.56 -16.58
C PRO A 4 21.24 -22.03 -16.29
N ILE A 5 21.97 -22.68 -17.19
CA ILE A 5 22.37 -24.09 -17.06
C ILE A 5 23.52 -24.12 -16.06
N SER A 6 23.28 -24.72 -14.90
CA SER A 6 24.33 -25.17 -13.99
C SER A 6 24.88 -26.49 -14.54
N VAL A 7 25.89 -26.43 -15.41
CA VAL A 7 26.67 -27.61 -15.75
C VAL A 7 27.58 -27.89 -14.56
N SER A 8 27.22 -28.90 -13.75
CA SER A 8 28.18 -29.45 -12.80
C SER A 8 29.24 -30.21 -13.62
N PRO A 9 30.54 -29.95 -13.45
CA PRO A 9 31.57 -30.76 -14.06
C PRO A 9 31.63 -32.07 -13.28
N ILE A 10 30.74 -33.01 -13.61
CA ILE A 10 30.95 -34.39 -13.19
C ILE A 10 32.08 -34.90 -14.08
N HIS A 11 33.25 -35.02 -13.49
CA HIS A 11 34.38 -35.79 -14.01
C HIS A 11 33.92 -37.25 -14.19
N HIS A 12 33.22 -37.53 -15.28
CA HIS A 12 33.23 -38.86 -15.86
C HIS A 12 34.42 -38.90 -16.81
N SER A 13 35.48 -39.55 -16.34
CA SER A 13 36.53 -40.07 -17.22
C SER A 13 35.87 -41.01 -18.21
N ILE A 14 35.52 -40.47 -19.39
CA ILE A 14 35.17 -41.28 -20.55
C ILE A 14 36.44 -42.06 -20.90
N GLU A 15 36.39 -43.39 -20.80
CA GLU A 15 37.47 -44.21 -21.35
C GLU A 15 37.64 -43.85 -22.83
N PRO A 16 38.88 -43.58 -23.30
CA PRO A 16 39.11 -43.12 -24.65
C PRO A 16 38.89 -44.28 -25.64
N THR A 17 37.66 -44.48 -26.07
CA THR A 17 37.39 -45.23 -27.29
C THR A 17 37.94 -44.41 -28.45
N GLN A 18 39.04 -44.89 -29.05
CA GLN A 18 39.70 -44.71 -30.36
C GLN A 18 39.34 -43.52 -31.30
N LEU A 19 38.17 -42.89 -31.17
CA LEU A 19 37.77 -41.69 -31.91
C LEU A 19 38.39 -40.40 -31.35
N HIS A 20 38.72 -40.36 -30.05
CA HIS A 20 39.15 -39.14 -29.36
C HIS A 20 40.55 -38.64 -29.79
N SER A 21 41.49 -39.54 -30.10
CA SER A 21 42.87 -39.15 -30.43
C SER A 21 43.06 -38.46 -31.78
N HIS A 22 42.08 -38.55 -32.69
CA HIS A 22 42.17 -37.99 -34.05
C HIS A 22 41.40 -36.68 -34.24
N CYS A 23 40.52 -36.31 -33.29
CA CYS A 23 39.58 -35.19 -33.47
C CYS A 23 39.74 -34.10 -32.39
N THR A 24 40.59 -34.33 -31.38
CA THR A 24 40.97 -33.33 -30.37
C THR A 24 42.48 -33.12 -30.37
N SER A 25 42.97 -32.20 -31.18
CA SER A 25 44.23 -31.53 -30.88
C SER A 25 43.99 -30.03 -31.01
N ASP A 26 44.32 -29.29 -29.95
CA ASP A 26 44.27 -27.82 -29.82
C ASP A 26 45.22 -27.07 -30.79
N PHE A 27 45.63 -27.69 -31.89
CA PHE A 27 46.49 -27.10 -32.90
C PHE A 27 45.69 -26.76 -34.16
N SER A 28 45.85 -25.52 -34.60
CA SER A 28 45.25 -24.90 -35.80
C SER A 28 45.80 -25.53 -37.10
N LEU A 29 45.67 -26.83 -37.27
CA LEU A 29 46.01 -27.55 -38.49
C LEU A 29 44.74 -27.73 -39.32
N SER A 30 44.67 -27.06 -40.47
CA SER A 30 43.58 -27.07 -41.47
C SER A 30 43.20 -28.44 -42.08
N TRP A 31 43.75 -29.54 -41.57
CA TRP A 31 43.74 -30.88 -42.14
C TRP A 31 43.17 -31.90 -41.15
N ILE A 32 42.80 -31.47 -39.94
CA ILE A 32 42.09 -32.29 -38.95
C ILE A 32 40.59 -32.06 -39.13
N PRO A 33 39.79 -33.11 -39.45
CA PRO A 33 38.36 -32.96 -39.60
C PRO A 33 37.72 -32.55 -38.27
N SER A 34 37.00 -31.43 -38.25
CA SER A 34 36.28 -30.96 -37.07
C SER A 34 35.13 -31.92 -36.75
N ALA A 35 35.00 -32.33 -35.49
CA ALA A 35 33.89 -33.18 -35.06
C ALA A 35 32.52 -32.54 -35.36
N ARG A 36 31.63 -33.33 -35.97
CA ARG A 36 30.23 -32.97 -36.27
C ARG A 36 29.30 -33.78 -35.39
N TYR A 37 28.38 -33.12 -34.73
CA TYR A 37 27.37 -33.72 -33.87
C TYR A 37 26.04 -33.79 -34.63
N SER A 38 25.33 -34.90 -34.50
CA SER A 38 24.00 -35.10 -35.08
C SER A 38 23.05 -35.61 -34.00
N ILE A 39 21.96 -34.89 -33.75
CA ILE A 39 20.88 -35.30 -32.85
C ILE A 39 20.12 -36.44 -33.53
N VAL A 40 20.01 -37.56 -32.82
CA VAL A 40 19.35 -38.80 -33.26
C VAL A 40 17.93 -38.87 -32.69
N ASP A 41 17.77 -38.54 -31.42
CA ASP A 41 16.47 -38.40 -30.77
C ASP A 41 16.31 -37.01 -30.16
N GLN A 42 15.13 -36.42 -30.27
CA GLN A 42 14.89 -35.03 -29.88
C GLN A 42 14.52 -34.92 -28.40
N PRO A 43 14.84 -33.79 -27.75
CA PRO A 43 14.39 -33.55 -26.39
C PRO A 43 12.86 -33.45 -26.28
N ASN A 44 12.33 -33.94 -25.17
CA ASN A 44 10.90 -34.01 -24.89
C ASN A 44 10.33 -32.68 -24.38
N PHE A 45 11.14 -31.89 -23.68
CA PHE A 45 10.70 -30.66 -22.99
C PHE A 45 11.40 -29.39 -23.48
N GLY A 46 12.15 -29.48 -24.58
CA GLY A 46 12.80 -28.33 -25.19
C GLY A 46 13.25 -28.60 -26.61
N VAL A 47 14.18 -27.77 -27.08
CA VAL A 47 14.79 -27.89 -28.40
C VAL A 47 16.26 -27.48 -28.35
N VAL A 48 17.08 -28.11 -29.18
CA VAL A 48 18.45 -27.63 -29.43
C VAL A 48 18.41 -26.60 -30.55
N GLU A 49 19.01 -25.43 -30.28
CA GLU A 49 19.08 -24.33 -31.23
C GLU A 49 20.53 -23.98 -31.56
N CYS A 50 20.75 -23.61 -32.81
CA CYS A 50 22.00 -23.10 -33.31
C CYS A 50 21.83 -21.64 -33.75
N LEU A 51 22.82 -20.81 -33.48
CA LEU A 51 22.85 -19.42 -33.91
C LEU A 51 23.30 -19.35 -35.36
N ARG A 52 22.38 -19.12 -36.30
CA ARG A 52 22.65 -19.06 -37.75
C ARG A 52 22.32 -17.70 -38.34
N GLU A 53 22.87 -17.41 -39.52
CA GLU A 53 22.55 -16.18 -40.24
C GLU A 53 21.10 -16.21 -40.74
N ASP A 54 20.40 -15.09 -40.63
CA ASP A 54 19.02 -14.97 -41.11
C ASP A 54 19.00 -14.94 -42.65
N ILE A 55 18.59 -16.05 -43.27
CA ILE A 55 18.59 -16.21 -44.73
C ILE A 55 17.41 -15.46 -45.37
N GLU A 56 16.38 -15.11 -44.59
CA GLU A 56 15.14 -14.51 -45.13
C GLU A 56 15.22 -13.00 -45.36
N ASN A 57 16.16 -12.29 -44.70
CA ASN A 57 16.32 -10.85 -44.83
C ASN A 57 17.70 -10.47 -45.39
N LYS A 58 17.86 -10.58 -46.72
CA LYS A 58 19.08 -10.15 -47.45
C LYS A 58 19.37 -8.63 -47.42
N GLN A 59 18.64 -7.84 -46.64
CA GLN A 59 18.87 -6.41 -46.50
C GLN A 59 19.19 -6.03 -45.05
N ILE A 60 20.45 -5.64 -44.88
CA ILE A 60 20.99 -4.73 -43.86
C ILE A 60 21.10 -5.34 -42.45
N ASN A 61 22.35 -5.62 -42.10
CA ASN A 61 22.91 -6.09 -40.82
C ASN A 61 22.75 -7.58 -40.51
N LYS A 62 23.90 -8.25 -40.31
CA LYS A 62 24.07 -9.66 -39.92
C LYS A 62 23.43 -9.96 -38.54
N ASN A 63 22.11 -9.97 -38.46
CA ASN A 63 21.44 -10.42 -37.26
C ASN A 63 21.37 -11.94 -37.31
N LYS A 64 22.25 -12.59 -36.54
CA LYS A 64 22.16 -14.03 -36.33
C LYS A 64 20.91 -14.33 -35.50
N LYS A 65 20.21 -15.41 -35.85
CA LYS A 65 18.99 -15.87 -35.18
C LYS A 65 19.18 -17.29 -34.68
N TRP A 66 18.64 -17.57 -33.50
CA TRP A 66 18.58 -18.92 -32.96
C TRP A 66 17.50 -19.71 -33.69
N ILE A 67 17.87 -20.83 -34.31
CA ILE A 67 16.97 -21.73 -35.03
C ILE A 67 17.16 -23.15 -34.53
N VAL A 68 16.11 -23.96 -34.55
CA VAL A 68 16.20 -25.38 -34.19
C VAL A 68 17.15 -26.08 -35.17
N CYS A 69 18.08 -26.87 -34.64
CA CYS A 69 19.06 -27.58 -35.44
C CYS A 69 19.20 -29.02 -34.96
N SER A 70 19.33 -29.96 -35.91
CA SER A 70 19.66 -31.36 -35.64
C SER A 70 21.15 -31.67 -35.81
N THR A 71 21.93 -30.71 -36.31
CA THR A 71 23.38 -30.86 -36.53
C THR A 71 24.14 -29.60 -36.18
N PHE A 72 25.32 -29.78 -35.58
CA PHE A 72 26.26 -28.72 -35.21
C PHE A 72 27.69 -29.26 -35.15
N THR A 73 28.67 -28.37 -35.04
CA THR A 73 30.10 -28.68 -35.06
C THR A 73 30.77 -28.30 -33.74
N GLN A 74 31.96 -28.86 -33.48
CA GLN A 74 32.74 -28.48 -32.29
C GLN A 74 33.02 -26.97 -32.23
N ASN A 75 33.26 -26.33 -33.37
CA ASN A 75 33.50 -24.89 -33.43
C ASN A 75 32.28 -24.07 -33.00
N GLU A 76 31.07 -24.53 -33.36
CA GLU A 76 29.83 -23.87 -32.94
C GLU A 76 29.58 -24.03 -31.43
N ILE A 77 29.91 -25.18 -30.84
CA ILE A 77 29.88 -25.38 -29.38
C ILE A 77 30.86 -24.43 -28.69
N ASN A 78 32.13 -24.44 -29.13
CA ASN A 78 33.19 -23.61 -28.55
C ASN A 78 32.89 -22.10 -28.66
N SER A 79 32.20 -21.71 -29.73
CA SER A 79 31.77 -20.32 -29.96
C SER A 79 30.45 -19.97 -29.26
N LEU A 80 29.91 -20.84 -28.39
CA LEU A 80 28.62 -20.66 -27.71
C LEU A 80 27.45 -20.41 -28.67
N ASN A 81 27.52 -20.95 -29.89
CA ASN A 81 26.49 -20.83 -30.93
C ASN A 81 25.52 -22.02 -30.92
N VAL A 82 25.57 -22.89 -29.90
CA VAL A 82 24.64 -23.99 -29.68
C VAL A 82 24.06 -23.83 -28.28
N ARG A 83 22.74 -23.98 -28.15
CA ARG A 83 22.07 -23.93 -26.84
C ARG A 83 20.89 -24.88 -26.79
N TYR A 84 20.57 -25.34 -25.58
CA TYR A 84 19.26 -25.91 -25.29
C TYR A 84 18.29 -24.80 -24.89
N ARG A 85 17.07 -24.83 -25.41
CA ARG A 85 15.97 -23.95 -25.00
C ARG A 85 14.80 -24.77 -24.48
N HIS A 86 14.53 -24.65 -23.19
CA HIS A 86 13.34 -25.23 -22.58
C HIS A 86 12.06 -24.62 -23.17
N THR A 87 11.10 -25.46 -23.54
CA THR A 87 9.80 -25.03 -24.06
C THR A 87 8.74 -25.21 -22.97
N LYS A 88 8.13 -24.11 -22.54
CA LYS A 88 7.03 -24.16 -21.57
C LYS A 88 5.82 -24.81 -22.23
N ASN A 89 5.50 -26.05 -21.87
CA ASN A 89 4.25 -26.69 -22.24
C ASN A 89 3.21 -26.48 -21.12
N SER A 90 2.16 -25.70 -21.40
CA SER A 90 1.09 -25.38 -20.44
C SER A 90 0.22 -26.57 -20.04
N ASN A 91 0.35 -27.71 -20.73
CA ASN A 91 -0.49 -28.90 -20.52
C ASN A 91 0.13 -29.93 -19.57
N ILE A 92 1.32 -29.68 -19.03
CA ILE A 92 1.98 -30.59 -18.08
C ILE A 92 1.67 -30.13 -16.65
N PRO A 93 1.06 -30.96 -15.79
CA PRO A 93 0.64 -30.57 -14.43
C PRO A 93 1.79 -30.24 -13.47
N LEU A 94 3.00 -30.74 -13.74
CA LEU A 94 4.19 -30.54 -12.90
C LEU A 94 5.38 -30.18 -13.80
N PRO A 95 6.29 -29.29 -13.37
CA PRO A 95 7.51 -29.00 -14.12
C PRO A 95 8.33 -30.30 -14.30
N PRO A 96 8.83 -30.61 -15.51
CA PRO A 96 9.73 -31.75 -15.70
C PRO A 96 10.98 -31.55 -14.84
N ARG A 97 11.56 -32.66 -14.34
CA ARG A 97 12.79 -32.63 -13.52
C ARG A 97 14.05 -32.76 -14.35
N SER A 98 13.94 -33.37 -15.52
CA SER A 98 15.03 -33.52 -16.46
C SER A 98 14.47 -33.63 -17.88
N ASP A 99 15.35 -33.50 -18.85
CA ASP A 99 15.15 -33.77 -20.26
C ASP A 99 16.43 -34.43 -20.78
N ASP A 100 16.39 -35.00 -21.97
CA ASP A 100 17.54 -35.64 -22.57
C ASP A 100 17.41 -35.63 -24.08
N PHE A 101 18.53 -35.77 -24.78
CA PHE A 101 18.51 -36.03 -26.21
C PHE A 101 19.68 -36.92 -26.60
N ASP A 102 19.44 -37.74 -27.60
CA ASP A 102 20.44 -38.64 -28.14
C ASP A 102 21.20 -37.97 -29.27
N PHE A 103 22.50 -38.17 -29.32
CA PHE A 103 23.33 -37.66 -30.39
C PHE A 103 24.44 -38.61 -30.76
N GLN A 104 24.97 -38.43 -31.97
CA GLN A 104 26.10 -39.17 -32.50
C GLN A 104 27.16 -38.20 -33.00
N VAL A 105 28.41 -38.52 -32.72
CA VAL A 105 29.57 -37.72 -33.14
C VAL A 105 30.19 -38.35 -34.38
N TYR A 106 30.39 -37.54 -35.40
CA TYR A 106 31.01 -37.90 -36.67
C TYR A 106 32.35 -37.20 -36.78
N CYS A 107 33.38 -37.96 -37.13
CA CYS A 107 34.69 -37.43 -37.48
C CYS A 107 35.12 -38.06 -38.80
N SER A 108 35.16 -37.25 -39.86
CA SER A 108 35.20 -37.73 -41.25
C SER A 108 34.11 -38.78 -41.51
N ASP A 109 34.48 -40.00 -41.90
CA ASP A 109 33.56 -41.08 -42.25
C ASP A 109 33.27 -42.04 -41.10
N THR A 110 33.84 -41.78 -39.91
CA THR A 110 33.64 -42.61 -38.73
C THR A 110 32.62 -41.96 -37.80
N ALA A 111 31.67 -42.75 -37.32
CA ALA A 111 30.66 -42.32 -36.35
C ALA A 111 30.88 -43.01 -35.00
N SER A 112 30.63 -42.28 -33.92
CA SER A 112 30.60 -42.84 -32.56
C SER A 112 29.39 -43.76 -32.37
N LEU A 113 29.33 -44.46 -31.23
CA LEU A 113 28.05 -44.94 -30.72
C LEU A 113 27.12 -43.76 -30.40
N VAL A 114 25.81 -44.01 -30.36
CA VAL A 114 24.84 -43.02 -29.88
C VAL A 114 25.11 -42.76 -28.40
N GLN A 115 25.20 -41.48 -28.05
CA GLN A 115 25.38 -40.98 -26.69
C GLN A 115 24.16 -40.19 -26.26
N VAL A 116 23.87 -40.19 -24.97
CA VAL A 116 22.76 -39.46 -24.37
C VAL A 116 23.30 -38.23 -23.67
N LEU A 117 22.76 -37.04 -23.96
CA LEU A 117 23.00 -35.84 -23.15
C LEU A 117 21.83 -35.65 -22.18
N GLN A 118 22.09 -35.79 -20.88
CA GLN A 118 21.11 -35.52 -19.83
C GLN A 118 21.11 -34.04 -19.43
N ILE A 119 19.92 -33.50 -19.21
CA ILE A 119 19.65 -32.11 -18.83
C ILE A 119 18.81 -32.11 -17.57
N ASP A 120 19.37 -31.69 -16.44
CA ASP A 120 18.61 -31.56 -15.19
C ASP A 120 17.99 -30.17 -15.07
N PHE A 121 16.71 -30.13 -14.71
CA PHE A 121 16.01 -28.89 -14.39
C PHE A 121 16.00 -28.64 -12.89
N ILE A 122 16.50 -27.47 -12.53
CA ILE A 122 16.50 -27.00 -11.13
C ILE A 122 15.28 -26.11 -10.95
N THR A 123 14.38 -26.49 -10.04
CA THR A 123 13.27 -25.63 -9.64
C THR A 123 13.79 -24.48 -8.79
N LEU A 124 13.50 -23.25 -9.22
CA LEU A 124 13.85 -22.06 -8.49
C LEU A 124 12.74 -21.68 -7.52
N SER A 125 13.08 -21.56 -6.24
CA SER A 125 12.20 -21.02 -5.22
C SER A 125 12.53 -19.54 -5.04
N ILE A 126 11.69 -18.67 -5.61
CA ILE A 126 11.77 -17.23 -5.42
C ILE A 126 10.95 -16.87 -4.18
N ARG A 127 11.60 -16.37 -3.12
CA ARG A 127 10.91 -15.94 -1.90
C ARG A 127 11.36 -14.56 -1.46
N VAL A 128 10.44 -13.83 -0.83
CA VAL A 128 10.77 -12.62 -0.09
C VAL A 128 10.66 -12.94 1.39
N PHE A 129 11.76 -12.72 2.11
CA PHE A 129 11.75 -12.73 3.56
C PHE A 129 11.36 -11.32 4.02
N VAL A 130 10.11 -11.17 4.44
CA VAL A 130 9.65 -10.02 5.22
C VAL A 130 9.97 -10.34 6.67
N GLN A 131 11.12 -9.86 7.15
CA GLN A 131 11.56 -10.18 8.50
C GLN A 131 10.91 -9.27 9.54
N GLU A 132 10.57 -8.03 9.18
CA GLU A 132 9.93 -7.05 10.05
C GLU A 132 8.95 -6.15 9.29
N GLN A 133 7.73 -6.03 9.82
CA GLN A 133 6.75 -5.04 9.36
C GLN A 133 7.30 -3.60 9.49
N LEU A 134 6.97 -2.71 8.55
CA LEU A 134 7.30 -1.31 8.70
C LEU A 134 6.38 -0.65 9.73
N THR A 135 6.96 -0.18 10.83
CA THR A 135 6.24 0.58 11.85
C THR A 135 6.66 2.05 11.80
N LEU A 136 5.69 2.93 11.55
CA LEU A 136 5.84 4.38 11.68
C LEU A 136 5.46 4.76 13.11
N ASN A 137 6.46 4.99 13.96
CA ASN A 137 6.24 5.36 15.35
C ASN A 137 6.36 6.87 15.51
N GLN A 138 5.23 7.57 15.61
CA GLN A 138 5.17 9.04 15.74
C GLN A 138 5.84 9.80 14.59
N THR A 139 6.00 9.16 13.43
CA THR A 139 6.55 9.78 12.22
C THR A 139 5.58 9.57 11.05
N ASP A 140 5.53 10.53 10.13
CA ASP A 140 4.75 10.41 8.90
C ASP A 140 5.53 9.67 7.79
N GLN A 141 6.83 9.45 7.99
CA GLN A 141 7.73 8.83 7.03
C GLN A 141 8.66 7.83 7.71
N ALA A 142 8.95 6.73 7.02
CA ALA A 142 9.96 5.76 7.43
C ALA A 142 10.67 5.15 6.21
N GLN A 143 11.93 4.76 6.41
CA GLN A 143 12.72 4.05 5.41
C GLN A 143 12.37 2.57 5.40
N ILE A 144 12.22 2.00 4.21
CA ILE A 144 12.08 0.56 3.99
C ILE A 144 13.46 0.02 3.63
N GLY A 145 14.06 -0.75 4.55
CA GLY A 145 15.41 -1.29 4.38
C GLY A 145 15.43 -2.82 4.24
N ARG A 146 16.64 -3.38 4.17
CA ARG A 146 16.88 -4.82 4.05
C ARG A 146 16.18 -5.67 5.11
N ARG A 147 16.09 -5.18 6.36
CA ARG A 147 15.37 -5.84 7.46
C ARG A 147 13.86 -5.99 7.19
N ASN A 148 13.31 -5.11 6.37
CA ASN A 148 11.90 -5.12 6.04
C ASN A 148 11.64 -5.97 4.80
N MET A 149 12.50 -5.88 3.80
CA MET A 149 12.37 -6.62 2.55
C MET A 149 13.71 -7.16 2.06
N LEU A 150 13.83 -8.50 2.09
CA LEU A 150 14.96 -9.22 1.51
C LEU A 150 14.46 -10.27 0.52
N ALA A 151 14.77 -10.08 -0.75
CA ALA A 151 14.55 -11.06 -1.80
C ALA A 151 15.65 -12.12 -1.81
N THR A 152 15.25 -13.38 -2.00
CA THR A 152 16.16 -14.50 -2.17
C THR A 152 15.64 -15.43 -3.26
N VAL A 153 16.56 -15.99 -4.02
CA VAL A 153 16.28 -17.06 -4.97
C VAL A 153 17.10 -18.27 -4.55
N PHE A 154 16.48 -19.45 -4.52
CA PHE A 154 17.15 -20.69 -4.18
C PHE A 154 17.01 -21.70 -5.33
N PRO A 155 18.04 -22.49 -5.65
CA PRO A 155 19.41 -22.45 -5.09
C PRO A 155 20.31 -21.38 -5.72
N GLN A 156 19.84 -20.68 -6.76
CA GLN A 156 20.65 -19.71 -7.48
C GLN A 156 20.71 -18.36 -6.79
N GLN A 157 21.91 -17.83 -6.63
CA GLN A 157 22.11 -16.46 -6.13
C GLN A 157 22.20 -15.47 -7.30
N PHE A 158 21.48 -14.36 -7.18
CA PHE A 158 21.58 -13.20 -8.07
C PHE A 158 22.10 -12.00 -7.28
N SER A 159 22.75 -11.07 -7.98
CA SER A 159 23.18 -9.82 -7.38
C SER A 159 21.98 -8.91 -7.08
N SER A 160 22.10 -8.03 -6.10
CA SER A 160 20.98 -7.22 -5.59
C SER A 160 20.45 -6.18 -6.60
N ASP A 161 21.25 -5.81 -7.59
CA ASP A 161 20.87 -4.96 -8.72
C ASP A 161 20.00 -5.69 -9.77
N GLN A 162 20.02 -7.03 -9.76
CA GLN A 162 19.25 -7.88 -10.68
C GLN A 162 17.88 -8.31 -10.11
N LEU A 163 17.61 -8.00 -8.84
CA LEU A 163 16.38 -8.36 -8.15
C LEU A 163 15.46 -7.14 -8.08
N TYR A 164 14.32 -7.18 -8.77
CA TYR A 164 13.39 -6.06 -8.84
C TYR A 164 12.07 -6.36 -8.13
N PHE A 165 11.66 -5.46 -7.27
CA PHE A 165 10.34 -5.37 -6.65
C PHE A 165 9.45 -4.55 -7.57
N HIS A 166 8.56 -5.23 -8.31
CA HIS A 166 7.62 -4.60 -9.22
C HIS A 166 6.29 -4.33 -8.51
N ILE A 167 5.95 -3.05 -8.33
CA ILE A 167 4.77 -2.64 -7.56
C ILE A 167 3.49 -2.90 -8.36
N LEU A 168 2.58 -3.68 -7.79
CA LEU A 168 1.28 -4.04 -8.38
C LEU A 168 0.15 -3.16 -7.85
N GLU A 169 0.09 -2.97 -6.53
CA GLU A 169 -0.84 -2.06 -5.86
C GLU A 169 -0.02 -1.10 -5.00
N ALA A 170 -0.27 0.21 -5.13
CA ALA A 170 0.35 1.22 -4.28
C ALA A 170 -0.42 1.37 -2.95
N PRO A 171 0.22 1.88 -1.88
CA PRO A 171 -0.47 2.14 -0.62
C PRO A 171 -1.63 3.14 -0.78
N LYS A 172 -2.66 3.00 0.05
CA LYS A 172 -3.88 3.82 -0.01
C LYS A 172 -3.80 5.06 0.86
N LEU A 173 -3.10 4.98 2.00
CA LEU A 173 -3.02 6.04 3.00
C LEU A 173 -1.74 6.87 2.87
N GLY A 174 -0.79 6.40 2.08
CA GLY A 174 0.47 7.08 1.81
C GLY A 174 1.02 6.84 0.42
N MET A 175 2.28 7.17 0.25
CA MET A 175 3.02 7.03 -1.00
C MET A 175 4.38 6.39 -0.77
N LEU A 176 4.81 5.63 -1.76
CA LEU A 176 6.16 5.10 -1.85
C LEU A 176 7.05 6.13 -2.55
N LEU A 177 8.26 6.30 -2.03
CA LEU A 177 9.24 7.29 -2.47
C LEU A 177 10.60 6.63 -2.66
N ARG A 178 11.30 7.02 -3.73
CA ARG A 178 12.71 6.69 -3.95
C ARG A 178 13.55 7.96 -3.90
N LEU A 179 14.58 7.96 -3.06
CA LEU A 179 15.60 9.00 -3.07
C LEU A 179 16.53 8.80 -4.28
N VAL A 180 16.61 9.80 -5.15
CA VAL A 180 17.49 9.81 -6.31
C VAL A 180 18.80 10.48 -5.91
N GLN A 181 19.83 9.68 -5.64
CA GLN A 181 21.10 10.14 -5.06
C GLN A 181 21.73 11.28 -5.86
N GLU A 182 21.68 11.25 -7.20
CA GLU A 182 22.32 12.28 -8.04
C GLU A 182 21.68 13.67 -7.87
N THR A 183 20.40 13.70 -7.49
CA THR A 183 19.63 14.95 -7.34
C THR A 183 19.27 15.28 -5.90
N GLY A 184 19.44 14.33 -4.98
CA GLY A 184 18.96 14.42 -3.60
C GLY A 184 17.43 14.52 -3.47
N ARG A 185 16.67 14.29 -4.54
CA ARG A 185 15.20 14.46 -4.55
C ARG A 185 14.49 13.12 -4.39
N HIS A 186 13.38 13.15 -3.65
CA HIS A 186 12.45 12.02 -3.61
C HIS A 186 11.57 12.01 -4.87
N ARG A 187 11.50 10.86 -5.54
CA ARG A 187 10.55 10.59 -6.63
C ARG A 187 9.52 9.58 -6.18
N ARG A 188 8.27 9.78 -6.60
CA ARG A 188 7.18 8.83 -6.31
C ARG A 188 7.42 7.50 -7.05
N VAL A 189 7.19 6.41 -6.33
CA VAL A 189 7.17 5.05 -6.85
C VAL A 189 5.70 4.63 -6.91
N GLY A 190 5.17 4.48 -8.13
CA GLY A 190 3.76 4.15 -8.35
C GLY A 190 3.56 2.70 -8.77
N VAL A 191 2.33 2.37 -9.15
CA VAL A 191 2.01 1.10 -9.81
C VAL A 191 2.88 0.93 -11.06
N SER A 192 3.27 -0.31 -11.35
CA SER A 192 4.16 -0.70 -12.44
C SER A 192 5.58 -0.15 -12.36
N SER A 193 5.96 0.48 -11.25
CA SER A 193 7.33 0.93 -11.01
C SER A 193 8.18 -0.20 -10.42
N ASN A 194 9.48 -0.14 -10.68
CA ASN A 194 10.47 -1.09 -10.16
C ASN A 194 11.41 -0.43 -9.14
N ILE A 195 11.72 -1.18 -8.09
CA ILE A 195 12.76 -0.88 -7.10
C ILE A 195 13.69 -2.09 -7.01
N THR A 196 15.01 -1.88 -7.00
CA THR A 196 15.96 -2.99 -6.86
C THR A 196 16.20 -3.35 -5.41
N GLN A 197 16.63 -4.59 -5.13
CA GLN A 197 17.13 -4.96 -3.80
C GLN A 197 18.30 -4.05 -3.39
N GLN A 198 19.18 -3.69 -4.33
CA GLN A 198 20.28 -2.76 -4.08
C GLN A 198 19.78 -1.40 -3.54
N GLN A 199 18.74 -0.82 -4.13
CA GLN A 199 18.17 0.45 -3.68
C GLN A 199 17.56 0.36 -2.27
N ILE A 200 17.00 -0.79 -1.90
CA ILE A 200 16.49 -1.06 -0.54
C ILE A 200 17.65 -1.21 0.44
N ASP A 201 18.70 -1.95 0.06
CA ASP A 201 19.90 -2.17 0.86
C ASP A 201 20.66 -0.85 1.13
N GLU A 202 20.70 0.04 0.15
CA GLU A 202 21.29 1.39 0.24
C GLU A 202 20.38 2.41 0.95
N GLY A 203 19.18 2.00 1.36
CA GLY A 203 18.26 2.85 2.11
C GLY A 203 17.60 3.96 1.30
N LEU A 204 17.43 3.76 -0.01
CA LEU A 204 16.87 4.76 -0.92
C LEU A 204 15.35 4.67 -1.05
N PHE A 205 14.71 3.71 -0.38
CA PHE A 205 13.28 3.46 -0.48
C PHE A 205 12.55 3.83 0.81
N PHE A 206 11.46 4.59 0.67
CA PHE A 206 10.73 5.17 1.79
C PHE A 206 9.23 5.04 1.58
N TYR A 207 8.49 4.99 2.67
CA TYR A 207 7.06 5.22 2.71
C TYR A 207 6.76 6.52 3.46
N LYS A 208 5.79 7.29 2.96
CA LYS A 208 5.31 8.51 3.59
C LYS A 208 3.78 8.57 3.58
N LEU A 209 3.18 8.77 4.74
CA LEU A 209 1.75 9.01 4.90
C LEU A 209 1.32 10.34 4.27
N HIS A 210 0.08 10.38 3.77
CA HIS A 210 -0.51 11.63 3.26
C HIS A 210 -0.95 12.59 4.37
N PHE A 211 -1.26 12.06 5.55
CA PHE A 211 -1.80 12.78 6.69
C PHE A 211 -1.31 12.13 8.00
N ALA A 212 -1.36 12.87 9.10
CA ALA A 212 -1.09 12.34 10.43
C ALA A 212 -2.43 11.94 11.10
N PRO A 213 -2.74 10.65 11.21
CA PRO A 213 -3.97 10.21 11.87
C PRO A 213 -3.80 10.21 13.39
N PHE A 214 -4.92 10.35 14.09
CA PHE A 214 -4.93 10.25 15.55
C PHE A 214 -4.95 8.80 16.05
N SER A 215 -5.39 7.84 15.24
CA SER A 215 -5.52 6.43 15.60
C SER A 215 -4.49 5.54 14.90
N VAL A 216 -4.33 4.31 15.40
CA VAL A 216 -3.53 3.28 14.73
C VAL A 216 -4.14 2.98 13.36
N LEU A 217 -3.33 3.08 12.30
CA LEU A 217 -3.74 2.75 10.94
C LEU A 217 -2.87 1.65 10.37
N ASN A 218 -3.48 0.85 9.50
CA ASN A 218 -2.80 -0.15 8.70
C ASN A 218 -2.90 0.26 7.23
N ASP A 219 -1.77 0.24 6.54
CA ASP A 219 -1.68 0.40 5.10
C ASP A 219 -0.87 -0.78 4.53
N PHE A 220 -0.90 -0.99 3.23
CA PHE A 220 -0.09 -2.01 2.60
C PHE A 220 0.14 -1.70 1.12
N PHE A 221 1.13 -2.35 0.54
CA PHE A 221 1.26 -2.40 -0.92
C PHE A 221 1.53 -3.84 -1.36
N THR A 222 1.28 -4.13 -2.62
CA THR A 222 1.57 -5.46 -3.19
C THR A 222 2.55 -5.35 -4.33
N PHE A 223 3.36 -6.39 -4.49
CA PHE A 223 4.40 -6.43 -5.50
C PHE A 223 4.71 -7.85 -5.93
N ARG A 224 5.40 -7.97 -7.06
CA ARG A 224 5.97 -9.23 -7.54
C ARG A 224 7.48 -9.08 -7.68
N LEU A 225 8.24 -10.13 -7.37
CA LEU A 225 9.68 -10.15 -7.62
C LEU A 225 9.96 -10.54 -9.07
N LEU A 226 10.79 -9.75 -9.74
CA LEU A 226 11.37 -10.05 -11.05
C LEU A 226 12.86 -10.33 -10.90
N THR A 227 13.30 -11.43 -11.50
CA THR A 227 14.68 -11.92 -11.43
C THR A 227 15.16 -12.30 -12.84
N PRO A 228 16.47 -12.53 -13.07
CA PRO A 228 16.96 -13.00 -14.35
C PRO A 228 16.35 -14.35 -14.79
N ALA A 229 15.98 -15.20 -13.85
CA ALA A 229 15.32 -16.48 -14.13
C ALA A 229 13.82 -16.34 -14.46
N GLY A 230 13.20 -15.21 -14.09
CA GLY A 230 11.80 -14.94 -14.33
C GLY A 230 11.12 -14.22 -13.17
N ALA A 231 9.81 -14.05 -13.30
CA ALA A 231 8.97 -13.48 -12.25
C ALA A 231 8.54 -14.55 -11.24
N SER A 232 8.42 -14.17 -9.97
CA SER A 232 7.76 -14.98 -8.95
C SER A 232 6.31 -15.27 -9.33
N GLU A 233 5.84 -16.48 -9.02
CA GLU A 233 4.44 -16.85 -9.21
C GLU A 233 3.54 -16.15 -8.18
N GLU A 234 4.01 -16.13 -6.93
CA GLU A 234 3.37 -15.46 -5.80
C GLU A 234 3.34 -13.93 -5.97
N ILE A 235 2.31 -13.32 -5.40
CA ILE A 235 2.21 -11.87 -5.19
C ILE A 235 2.44 -11.62 -3.70
N PHE A 236 3.43 -10.80 -3.39
CA PHE A 236 3.79 -10.48 -2.02
C PHE A 236 3.04 -9.24 -1.55
N ARG A 237 2.68 -9.23 -0.27
CA ARG A 237 2.08 -8.09 0.42
C ARG A 237 3.07 -7.56 1.46
N PHE A 238 3.24 -6.26 1.49
CA PHE A 238 4.05 -5.57 2.49
C PHE A 238 3.14 -4.71 3.37
N ASP A 239 3.02 -5.09 4.64
CA ASP A 239 2.19 -4.38 5.61
C ASP A 239 2.94 -3.22 6.26
N ILE A 240 2.19 -2.16 6.55
CA ILE A 240 2.68 -0.93 7.15
C ILE A 240 1.74 -0.59 8.30
N VAL A 241 2.30 -0.32 9.47
CA VAL A 241 1.53 0.12 10.65
C VAL A 241 1.99 1.49 11.06
N TYR A 242 1.04 2.41 11.18
CA TYR A 242 1.26 3.67 11.85
C TYR A 242 0.80 3.59 13.30
N LEU A 243 1.70 3.96 14.21
CA LEU A 243 1.42 4.13 15.63
C LEU A 243 1.45 5.63 15.94
N PRO A 244 0.29 6.23 16.27
CA PRO A 244 0.25 7.61 16.72
C PRO A 244 1.11 7.78 17.98
N GLY A 245 1.82 8.89 18.06
CA GLY A 245 2.60 9.21 19.25
C GLY A 245 1.73 9.52 20.46
N GLY A 246 2.33 9.40 21.65
CA GLY A 246 1.79 9.98 22.87
C GLY A 246 0.40 9.49 23.31
N GLY A 247 -0.04 8.27 23.03
CA GLY A 247 -1.37 7.84 23.50
C GLY A 247 -2.53 8.64 22.88
N ILE A 248 -2.29 9.43 21.83
CA ILE A 248 -3.23 10.29 21.11
C ILE A 248 -4.31 9.48 20.34
N GLY A 249 -4.24 8.15 20.40
CA GLY A 249 -5.06 7.12 19.76
C GLY A 249 -6.58 7.30 19.74
N ASP A 250 -7.11 8.15 20.62
CA ASP A 250 -8.54 8.27 20.89
C ASP A 250 -8.88 9.74 21.20
N ILE A 251 -9.48 10.44 20.23
CA ILE A 251 -10.11 11.73 20.50
C ILE A 251 -11.49 11.45 21.07
N ARG A 252 -11.71 11.89 22.30
CA ARG A 252 -13.02 11.83 22.95
C ARG A 252 -13.78 13.09 22.64
N LEU A 253 -14.70 12.98 21.68
CA LEU A 253 -15.65 14.03 21.36
C LEU A 253 -16.91 13.87 22.22
N ARG A 254 -17.22 14.89 23.01
CA ARG A 254 -18.56 15.11 23.57
C ARG A 254 -19.27 16.13 22.71
N ASN A 255 -20.40 15.73 22.13
CA ASN A 255 -21.21 16.55 21.22
C ASN A 255 -22.69 16.30 21.50
N ASN A 256 -23.16 16.83 22.62
CA ASN A 256 -24.55 16.73 23.04
C ASN A 256 -25.37 17.82 22.34
N THR A 257 -26.62 17.52 22.00
CA THR A 257 -27.55 18.49 21.40
C THR A 257 -27.75 19.68 22.31
N LEU A 258 -27.56 20.89 21.80
CA LEU A 258 -27.85 22.13 22.51
C LEU A 258 -29.36 22.36 22.50
N ILE A 259 -29.99 22.50 23.67
CA ILE A 259 -31.43 22.77 23.78
C ILE A 259 -31.61 24.27 24.03
N VAL A 260 -32.41 24.94 23.20
CA VAL A 260 -32.60 26.39 23.21
C VAL A 260 -34.08 26.72 23.08
N GLU A 261 -34.58 27.71 23.82
CA GLU A 261 -35.94 28.21 23.61
C GLU A 261 -36.04 29.04 22.32
N GLU A 262 -37.21 29.06 21.69
CA GLU A 262 -37.50 29.92 20.55
C GLU A 262 -37.25 31.40 20.89
N GLY A 263 -36.27 32.00 20.20
CA GLY A 263 -35.85 33.40 20.42
C GLY A 263 -34.96 33.58 21.64
N GLY A 264 -34.53 32.47 22.25
CA GLY A 264 -33.66 32.44 23.42
C GLY A 264 -32.18 32.39 23.08
N VAL A 265 -31.38 32.50 24.14
CA VAL A 265 -29.92 32.41 24.11
C VAL A 265 -29.48 31.28 25.01
N GLN A 266 -28.56 30.44 24.55
CA GLN A 266 -28.02 29.33 25.32
C GLN A 266 -26.49 29.29 25.25
N GLY A 267 -25.85 29.15 26.40
CA GLY A 267 -24.39 28.97 26.49
C GLY A 267 -23.96 27.57 26.07
N ILE A 268 -22.87 27.49 25.31
CA ILE A 268 -22.22 26.25 24.92
C ILE A 268 -21.09 25.99 25.92
N THR A 269 -21.24 24.91 26.69
CA THR A 269 -20.31 24.52 27.76
C THR A 269 -19.63 23.20 27.44
N ASN A 270 -18.67 22.78 28.27
CA ASN A 270 -18.04 21.46 28.18
C ASN A 270 -19.01 20.28 28.41
N GLY A 271 -20.24 20.56 28.89
CA GLY A 271 -21.33 19.59 28.93
C GLY A 271 -21.96 19.36 27.55
N THR A 272 -21.90 20.38 26.67
CA THR A 272 -22.44 20.32 25.32
C THR A 272 -21.37 19.90 24.31
N LEU A 273 -20.26 20.64 24.28
CA LEU A 273 -19.19 20.45 23.31
C LEU A 273 -17.84 20.34 24.04
N TRP A 274 -17.12 19.24 23.85
CA TRP A 274 -15.78 19.07 24.42
C TRP A 274 -14.95 18.09 23.60
N LEU A 275 -13.66 18.39 23.40
CA LEU A 275 -12.69 17.43 22.88
C LEU A 275 -11.55 17.25 23.87
N GLU A 276 -11.14 15.99 24.03
CA GLU A 276 -9.95 15.62 24.78
C GLU A 276 -9.21 14.55 23.97
N ALA A 277 -7.94 14.80 23.68
CA ALA A 277 -7.06 13.78 23.11
C ALA A 277 -6.62 12.82 24.23
N ALA A 278 -6.31 11.57 23.87
CA ALA A 278 -6.00 10.56 24.87
C ALA A 278 -4.63 10.72 25.57
N ASP A 279 -3.81 11.69 25.13
CA ASP A 279 -2.64 12.20 25.87
C ASP A 279 -3.01 13.18 27.00
N GLY A 280 -4.30 13.51 27.15
CA GLY A 280 -4.82 14.49 28.09
C GLY A 280 -4.80 15.92 27.56
N SER A 281 -4.40 16.14 26.30
CA SER A 281 -4.45 17.46 25.67
C SER A 281 -5.90 17.89 25.42
N ARG A 282 -6.17 19.15 25.75
CA ARG A 282 -7.50 19.79 25.70
C ARG A 282 -7.47 21.08 24.89
N ARG A 283 -6.38 21.34 24.17
CA ARG A 283 -6.21 22.56 23.39
C ARG A 283 -6.58 22.31 21.95
N PHE A 284 -7.83 22.60 21.63
CA PHE A 284 -8.37 22.57 20.28
C PHE A 284 -8.80 23.97 19.85
N THR A 285 -8.46 24.29 18.60
CA THR A 285 -9.06 25.38 17.83
C THR A 285 -10.23 24.82 17.04
N PHE A 286 -11.37 25.51 17.08
CA PHE A 286 -12.58 25.15 16.36
C PHE A 286 -12.85 26.20 15.28
N ARG A 287 -12.90 25.76 14.03
CA ARG A 287 -13.24 26.60 12.89
C ARG A 287 -14.69 26.37 12.48
N VAL A 288 -15.42 27.46 12.25
CA VAL A 288 -16.79 27.41 11.72
C VAL A 288 -16.75 27.21 10.21
N ILE A 289 -17.22 26.06 9.74
CA ILE A 289 -17.29 25.75 8.31
C ILE A 289 -18.68 26.01 7.74
N LEU A 290 -19.72 25.77 8.53
CA LEU A 290 -21.09 26.20 8.20
C LEU A 290 -21.68 26.86 9.45
N PRO A 291 -21.97 28.17 9.41
CA PRO A 291 -22.65 28.85 10.51
C PRO A 291 -24.09 28.33 10.66
N PRO A 292 -24.73 28.54 11.83
CA PRO A 292 -26.14 28.22 12.02
C PRO A 292 -27.05 28.94 11.02
N MET A 293 -28.16 28.30 10.62
CA MET A 293 -29.11 28.88 9.67
C MET A 293 -30.23 29.69 10.35
N ASN A 294 -30.63 29.29 11.56
CA ASN A 294 -31.78 29.85 12.28
C ASN A 294 -31.33 30.60 13.56
N GLY A 295 -30.06 30.94 13.65
CA GLY A 295 -29.50 31.69 14.76
C GLY A 295 -28.10 32.21 14.48
N ILE A 296 -27.43 32.69 15.52
CA ILE A 296 -26.04 33.14 15.48
C ILE A 296 -25.22 32.50 16.58
N LEU A 297 -23.98 32.15 16.24
CA LEU A 297 -22.96 31.77 17.19
C LEU A 297 -22.14 33.02 17.55
N PHE A 298 -21.82 33.22 18.83
CA PHE A 298 -21.03 34.39 19.23
C PHE A 298 -20.22 34.16 20.51
N LEU A 299 -19.15 34.94 20.64
CA LEU A 299 -18.38 35.09 21.88
C LEU A 299 -18.83 36.36 22.62
N LEU A 300 -18.88 36.26 23.94
CA LEU A 300 -19.15 37.38 24.84
C LEU A 300 -17.86 37.77 25.56
N ASP A 301 -17.37 38.99 25.35
CA ASP A 301 -16.21 39.49 26.10
C ASP A 301 -16.64 39.80 27.54
N LYS A 302 -15.93 39.22 28.52
CA LYS A 302 -16.16 39.43 29.95
C LYS A 302 -15.23 40.47 30.56
N ASN A 303 -14.19 40.91 29.84
CA ASN A 303 -13.11 41.73 30.38
C ASN A 303 -13.26 43.23 30.06
N GLY A 304 -14.19 43.61 29.18
CA GLY A 304 -14.51 45.01 28.88
C GLY A 304 -15.71 45.53 29.68
N ASP A 305 -15.67 46.80 30.08
CA ASP A 305 -16.82 47.53 30.66
C ASP A 305 -18.07 47.52 29.73
N ASN A 306 -17.85 47.29 28.42
CA ASN A 306 -18.90 46.99 27.45
C ASN A 306 -18.85 45.50 27.10
N LYS A 307 -19.95 44.78 27.38
CA LYS A 307 -20.17 43.39 26.98
C LYS A 307 -20.33 43.30 25.46
N GLU A 308 -19.23 43.34 24.73
CA GLU A 308 -19.25 43.27 23.27
C GLU A 308 -19.50 41.83 22.80
N LYS A 309 -20.35 41.72 21.77
CA LYS A 309 -20.79 40.46 21.19
C LYS A 309 -20.05 40.24 19.86
N LYS A 310 -19.09 39.31 19.84
CA LYS A 310 -18.40 38.93 18.60
C LYS A 310 -19.13 37.77 17.92
N ILE A 311 -19.85 38.04 16.84
CA ILE A 311 -20.48 37.00 16.02
C ILE A 311 -19.39 36.18 15.31
N LEU A 312 -19.56 34.86 15.27
CA LEU A 312 -18.67 33.92 14.59
C LEU A 312 -19.37 33.41 13.32
N ASP A 313 -18.79 33.71 12.16
CA ASP A 313 -19.28 33.32 10.84
C ASP A 313 -18.31 32.32 10.15
N PHE A 314 -18.50 32.05 8.87
CA PHE A 314 -17.62 31.19 8.08
C PHE A 314 -16.14 31.57 8.23
N ASP A 315 -15.31 30.56 8.51
CA ASP A 315 -13.86 30.64 8.73
C ASP A 315 -13.43 31.35 10.03
N ASP A 316 -14.37 31.81 10.87
CA ASP A 316 -14.05 32.27 12.21
C ASP A 316 -13.68 31.12 13.13
N ASN A 317 -12.82 31.44 14.10
CA ASN A 317 -12.30 30.48 15.07
C ASN A 317 -12.72 30.83 16.50
N PHE A 318 -12.96 29.79 17.29
CA PHE A 318 -13.02 29.84 18.75
C PHE A 318 -12.18 28.71 19.35
N TYR A 319 -11.87 28.82 20.63
CA TYR A 319 -10.90 27.94 21.30
C TYR A 319 -11.56 27.14 22.42
N SER A 320 -10.88 26.09 22.85
CA SER A 320 -11.33 25.28 24.00
C SER A 320 -11.49 26.11 25.27
N ASP A 321 -10.67 27.15 25.45
CA ASP A 321 -10.78 28.09 26.57
C ASP A 321 -12.08 28.89 26.52
N ASN A 322 -12.61 29.20 25.35
CA ASN A 322 -13.90 29.89 25.20
C ASN A 322 -15.08 29.07 25.74
N ILE A 323 -15.03 27.75 25.55
CA ILE A 323 -16.00 26.82 26.11
C ILE A 323 -15.82 26.72 27.64
N LEU A 324 -14.57 26.59 28.13
CA LEU A 324 -14.27 26.48 29.56
C LEU A 324 -14.65 27.74 30.35
N GLU A 325 -14.42 28.91 29.77
CA GLU A 325 -14.73 30.21 30.36
C GLU A 325 -16.23 30.54 30.26
N ASN A 326 -17.04 29.68 29.65
CA ASN A 326 -18.47 29.91 29.39
C ASN A 326 -18.70 31.26 28.69
N ASN A 327 -17.96 31.52 27.63
CA ASN A 327 -18.06 32.76 26.85
C ASN A 327 -18.63 32.54 25.44
N LEU A 328 -18.88 31.28 25.04
CA LEU A 328 -19.46 30.89 23.75
C LEU A 328 -20.97 30.65 23.88
N PHE A 329 -21.75 31.26 22.99
CA PHE A 329 -23.20 31.22 23.02
C PHE A 329 -23.81 31.03 21.63
N TYR A 330 -25.02 30.48 21.63
CA TYR A 330 -25.92 30.49 20.48
C TYR A 330 -27.18 31.30 20.81
N GLU A 331 -27.67 32.07 19.85
CA GLU A 331 -28.95 32.78 19.94
C GLU A 331 -29.83 32.44 18.75
N HIS A 332 -31.06 32.02 19.03
CA HIS A 332 -32.06 31.70 18.02
C HIS A 332 -32.76 32.96 17.51
N PHE A 333 -33.07 33.04 16.21
CA PHE A 333 -33.74 34.21 15.62
C PHE A 333 -35.21 34.38 16.01
N GLY A 334 -35.80 33.37 16.66
CA GLY A 334 -37.21 33.40 17.06
C GLY A 334 -38.18 33.10 15.93
N ASP A 335 -37.70 32.47 14.85
CA ASP A 335 -38.57 31.90 13.82
C ASP A 335 -39.22 30.58 14.32
N LYS A 336 -40.00 29.92 13.47
CA LYS A 336 -40.68 28.67 13.82
C LYS A 336 -39.83 27.42 13.59
N SER A 337 -38.51 27.57 13.47
CA SER A 337 -37.65 26.41 13.30
C SER A 337 -37.63 25.58 14.58
N SER A 338 -37.54 24.25 14.42
CA SER A 338 -37.47 23.29 15.54
C SER A 338 -36.07 22.74 15.76
N TRP A 339 -35.16 23.05 14.83
CA TRP A 339 -33.78 22.60 14.88
C TRP A 339 -32.89 23.58 14.10
N ASP A 340 -31.62 23.59 14.48
CA ASP A 340 -30.54 24.27 13.78
C ASP A 340 -29.26 23.44 13.92
N ARG A 341 -28.24 23.74 13.12
CA ARG A 341 -26.94 23.08 13.26
C ARG A 341 -25.83 23.93 12.67
N LEU A 342 -24.63 23.72 13.17
CA LEU A 342 -23.41 24.27 12.59
C LEU A 342 -22.40 23.15 12.33
N PHE A 343 -21.59 23.33 11.29
CA PHE A 343 -20.51 22.41 10.95
C PHE A 343 -19.19 22.99 11.41
N LEU A 344 -18.47 22.20 12.20
CA LEU A 344 -17.23 22.59 12.84
C LEU A 344 -16.08 21.69 12.40
N LEU A 345 -14.90 22.28 12.32
CA LEU A 345 -13.65 21.58 12.13
C LEU A 345 -12.75 21.85 13.34
N ALA A 346 -12.44 20.82 14.14
CA ALA A 346 -11.57 20.96 15.29
C ALA A 346 -10.14 20.51 14.99
N GLU A 347 -9.16 21.36 15.28
CA GLU A 347 -7.74 21.09 15.09
C GLU A 347 -7.03 21.13 16.45
N SER A 348 -6.21 20.12 16.72
CA SER A 348 -5.37 20.11 17.93
C SER A 348 -4.24 21.12 17.76
N GLU A 349 -3.99 21.93 18.78
CA GLU A 349 -2.85 22.87 18.80
C GLU A 349 -1.51 22.17 19.01
N MET A 350 -1.53 20.88 19.37
CA MET A 350 -0.32 20.06 19.48
C MET A 350 0.25 19.81 18.07
N ARG A 351 1.50 20.20 17.86
CA ARG A 351 2.26 19.79 16.68
C ARG A 351 2.71 18.35 16.84
N ASP A 352 2.63 17.59 15.76
CA ASP A 352 3.26 16.27 15.70
C ASP A 352 4.73 16.37 16.13
N PRO A 353 5.19 15.48 17.04
CA PRO A 353 6.60 15.43 17.45
C PRO A 353 7.59 15.25 16.28
N GLY A 354 7.11 14.72 15.15
CA GLY A 354 7.88 14.47 13.93
C GLY A 354 7.97 15.63 12.93
N GLY A 355 7.45 16.82 13.25
CA GLY A 355 7.54 17.99 12.35
C GLY A 355 6.65 17.91 11.09
N GLY A 356 5.68 16.98 11.09
CA GLY A 356 4.65 16.87 10.06
C GLY A 356 3.65 18.03 10.09
N LYS A 357 2.87 18.16 9.00
CA LYS A 357 1.65 18.99 9.01
C LYS A 357 0.77 18.43 10.13
N GLY A 358 0.32 19.30 11.04
CA GLY A 358 -0.38 18.91 12.27
C GLY A 358 -1.54 17.93 12.03
N HIS A 359 -2.01 17.34 13.12
CA HIS A 359 -2.98 16.25 13.05
C HIS A 359 -4.22 16.58 12.20
N THR A 360 -4.75 15.55 11.55
CA THR A 360 -5.93 15.67 10.68
C THR A 360 -7.11 16.30 11.44
N PRO A 361 -7.74 17.37 10.96
CA PRO A 361 -8.83 18.00 11.69
C PRO A 361 -10.03 17.05 11.93
N VAL A 362 -10.77 17.25 13.02
CA VAL A 362 -11.96 16.46 13.39
C VAL A 362 -13.22 17.19 12.93
N PRO A 363 -13.91 16.73 11.86
CA PRO A 363 -15.15 17.32 11.39
C PRO A 363 -16.36 16.78 12.16
N PHE A 364 -17.29 17.65 12.57
CA PHE A 364 -18.57 17.24 13.15
C PHE A 364 -19.64 18.33 13.05
N PHE A 365 -20.91 17.92 13.14
CA PHE A 365 -22.04 18.84 13.30
C PHE A 365 -22.39 19.01 14.77
N LEU A 366 -22.51 20.25 15.26
CA LEU A 366 -23.17 20.53 16.52
C LEU A 366 -24.66 20.75 16.24
N SER A 367 -25.49 19.89 16.82
CA SER A 367 -26.95 19.96 16.63
C SER A 367 -27.61 20.81 17.72
N ILE A 368 -28.60 21.59 17.31
CA ILE A 368 -29.35 22.49 18.18
C ILE A 368 -30.84 22.14 18.05
N ALA A 369 -31.51 21.90 19.17
CA ALA A 369 -32.94 21.65 19.24
C ALA A 369 -33.64 22.88 19.80
N ILE A 370 -34.66 23.38 19.09
CA ILE A 370 -35.42 24.56 19.48
C ILE A 370 -36.75 24.14 20.11
N VAL A 371 -36.96 24.59 21.35
CA VAL A 371 -38.20 24.40 22.09
C VAL A 371 -39.12 25.59 21.83
N GLY A 372 -40.21 25.33 21.10
CA GLY A 372 -41.19 26.35 20.76
C GLY A 372 -41.83 26.98 22.00
N LYS A 373 -42.04 28.30 21.96
CA LYS A 373 -42.67 29.01 23.06
C LYS A 373 -44.19 28.97 22.86
N ASN A 374 -44.91 28.27 23.74
CA ASN A 374 -46.36 28.22 23.64
C ASN A 374 -46.99 29.57 24.02
N THR A 375 -47.26 30.39 23.01
CA THR A 375 -47.86 31.73 23.15
C THR A 375 -49.38 31.71 23.27
N ARG A 376 -50.03 30.54 23.16
CA ARG A 376 -51.49 30.41 23.28
C ARG A 376 -51.86 29.87 24.66
N GLN A 377 -52.79 30.53 25.34
CA GLN A 377 -53.36 29.99 26.57
C GLN A 377 -53.97 28.61 26.29
N PRO A 378 -53.80 27.62 27.18
CA PRO A 378 -54.44 26.32 27.03
C PRO A 378 -55.95 26.52 26.91
N GLN A 379 -56.54 26.09 25.79
CA GLN A 379 -57.98 26.14 25.63
C GLN A 379 -58.60 24.85 26.15
N LEU A 380 -59.50 24.97 27.13
CA LEU A 380 -60.31 23.85 27.58
C LEU A 380 -61.29 23.47 26.45
N LEU A 381 -61.17 22.26 25.91
CA LEU A 381 -62.10 21.72 24.90
C LEU A 381 -63.44 21.36 25.56
N GLN A 382 -64.23 22.36 25.93
CA GLN A 382 -65.51 22.19 26.59
C GLN A 382 -66.66 21.81 25.64
N LYS A 383 -66.37 21.57 24.35
CA LYS A 383 -67.38 21.30 23.30
C LYS A 383 -67.34 19.89 22.68
N MET A 384 -66.64 18.92 23.28
CA MET A 384 -66.72 17.52 22.83
C MET A 384 -67.71 16.63 23.60
N TYR A 385 -68.29 17.09 24.69
CA TYR A 385 -69.40 16.40 25.36
C TYR A 385 -70.56 17.37 25.55
N GLY A 386 -71.58 17.24 24.70
CA GLY A 386 -72.87 17.85 24.95
C GLY A 386 -73.53 17.20 26.16
N GLY A 387 -74.10 18.02 27.03
CA GLY A 387 -75.12 17.58 27.99
C GLY A 387 -74.68 17.42 29.44
N ASN A 388 -75.12 18.40 30.24
CA ASN A 388 -75.54 18.32 31.64
C ASN A 388 -74.48 18.18 32.75
N ASN A 389 -74.47 19.22 33.61
CA ASN A 389 -74.12 19.24 35.03
C ASN A 389 -73.14 18.15 35.50
N LEU A 390 -71.84 18.45 35.40
CA LEU A 390 -70.85 17.87 36.28
C LEU A 390 -70.41 18.95 37.26
N GLU A 391 -71.04 18.93 38.43
CA GLU A 391 -70.53 19.55 39.65
C GLU A 391 -69.12 18.99 39.89
N ILE A 392 -68.09 19.81 39.67
CA ILE A 392 -66.72 19.44 40.02
C ILE A 392 -66.59 19.61 41.54
N LYS A 393 -66.89 18.55 42.30
CA LYS A 393 -66.46 18.44 43.71
C LYS A 393 -64.94 18.27 43.74
N VAL A 394 -64.24 19.37 43.96
CA VAL A 394 -62.82 19.36 44.30
C VAL A 394 -62.66 18.74 45.69
N LYS A 395 -62.27 17.46 45.75
CA LYS A 395 -61.79 16.83 46.98
C LYS A 395 -60.34 17.28 47.21
N TYR A 396 -60.14 18.22 48.13
CA TYR A 396 -58.82 18.45 48.71
C TYR A 396 -58.41 17.22 49.53
N SER A 397 -57.44 16.45 49.04
CA SER A 397 -56.74 15.47 49.87
C SER A 397 -55.69 16.20 50.70
N LYS A 398 -55.93 16.27 52.01
CA LYS A 398 -54.92 16.66 53.00
C LYS A 398 -53.74 15.68 52.91
N ILE A 399 -52.59 16.18 52.47
CA ILE A 399 -51.30 15.52 52.72
C ILE A 399 -51.03 15.68 54.21
N TYR A 400 -51.11 14.59 54.96
CA TYR A 400 -50.59 14.52 56.32
C TYR A 400 -49.07 14.52 56.26
N LYS A 401 -48.45 15.50 56.92
CA LYS A 401 -47.09 15.37 57.46
C LYS A 401 -47.12 14.32 58.57
N ASN A 402 -46.15 13.40 58.55
CA ASN A 402 -45.58 12.62 59.66
C ASN A 402 -44.27 12.05 59.08
N ASN A 403 -43.07 12.22 59.63
CA ASN A 403 -42.55 12.85 60.84
C ASN A 403 -41.27 13.61 60.50
#